data_AF-A0A7S4C4T4-F1
#
_entry.id   AF-A0A7S4C4T4-F1
#
_cell.length_a   1.000
_cell.length_b   1.000
_cell.length_c   1.000
_cell.angle_alpha   90.00
_cell.angle_beta   90.00
_cell.angle_gamma   90.00
#
_symmetry.space_group_name_H-M   'P 1'
#
loop_
_entity.id
_entity.type
_entity.pdbx_description
1 polymer ?
#
loop_
_entity_poly.entity_id
_entity_poly.type
_entity_poly.pdbx_seq_one_letter_code
_entity_poly.pdbx_strand_id
1 'polypeptide(L)'
;RGTHTMQHGALPLAATLCVVALLVYSSEMRDALLAACSYIFHTVCLLGAIYLLLVYLADFWIRTNTVRTGWQLLSYCYAVGASFLLYLASPLLATPMSLFAPFVLELGKVNISLPAVDGDSFSEDLSTLANNVTSSSAWISLASDLHGEERQIGPLVILVCDESGCPGSLVAVSVLLLATLVYVIQVVYEGLLLGCGGGAAVWRHTREITDLAELEELRNYVARQCAAQAANYSFSMALTASWKLDNPSLAEQFESDQLKRDRAGKCSHVRRLFHGTTVKNAHSIMSDGFRLPLHRGMFGAGVYFADCPLKSLQYTDYHFSRRRAPGVAHGPGYGGYMLVCDVELGHALKTQSARPTFDPHKDLENGSLDSQVYDSVEAVPSKVGVRVPEFVVFNEAQALPRYIIAVQQVPKNDP
;
A
#
# COMPACT_ATOMS: atom_id res chain seq x y z
N ARG A 1 -38.54 -2.44 -59.67
CA ARG A 1 -39.67 -1.95 -58.85
C ARG A 1 -40.10 -3.09 -57.95
N GLY A 2 -40.09 -2.89 -56.63
CA GLY A 2 -40.62 -3.84 -55.65
C GLY A 2 -39.61 -4.34 -54.61
N THR A 3 -39.10 -3.45 -53.75
CA THR A 3 -38.33 -3.83 -52.56
C THR A 3 -39.29 -4.18 -51.43
N HIS A 4 -39.34 -5.46 -51.02
CA HIS A 4 -40.02 -5.91 -49.81
C HIS A 4 -39.13 -5.63 -48.59
N THR A 5 -39.41 -4.56 -47.85
CA THR A 5 -38.86 -4.32 -46.51
C THR A 5 -39.65 -5.14 -45.49
N MET A 6 -39.03 -6.15 -44.91
CA MET A 6 -39.61 -6.96 -43.83
C MET A 6 -39.82 -6.13 -42.55
N GLN A 7 -41.05 -6.14 -42.06
CA GLN A 7 -41.46 -5.58 -40.76
C GLN A 7 -40.97 -6.48 -39.60
N HIS A 8 -39.73 -6.30 -39.14
CA HIS A 8 -39.23 -6.96 -37.92
C HIS A 8 -39.34 -6.13 -36.64
N GLY A 9 -39.92 -4.92 -36.71
CA GLY A 9 -39.99 -3.99 -35.57
C GLY A 9 -41.24 -4.11 -34.66
N ALA A 10 -42.30 -4.81 -35.09
CA ALA A 10 -43.57 -4.78 -34.36
C ALA A 10 -43.68 -5.80 -33.21
N LEU A 11 -43.00 -6.96 -33.33
CA LEU A 11 -43.04 -8.02 -32.31
C LEU A 11 -42.40 -7.62 -30.97
N PRO A 12 -41.21 -6.98 -30.94
CA PRO A 12 -40.56 -6.59 -29.69
C PRO A 12 -41.37 -5.54 -28.92
N LEU A 13 -41.98 -4.59 -29.64
CA LEU A 13 -42.78 -3.53 -29.03
C LEU A 13 -44.08 -4.07 -28.42
N ALA A 14 -44.78 -4.95 -29.14
CA ALA A 14 -46.01 -5.59 -28.63
C ALA A 14 -45.73 -6.48 -27.41
N ALA A 15 -44.62 -7.25 -27.42
CA ALA A 15 -44.21 -8.05 -26.27
C ALA A 15 -43.86 -7.17 -25.05
N THR A 16 -43.16 -6.06 -25.27
CA THR A 16 -42.80 -5.12 -24.19
C THR A 16 -44.04 -4.46 -23.60
N LEU A 17 -44.99 -4.02 -24.43
CA LEU A 17 -46.24 -3.42 -23.97
C LEU A 17 -47.14 -4.42 -23.22
N CYS A 18 -47.18 -5.69 -23.64
CA CYS A 18 -47.88 -6.75 -22.91
C CYS A 18 -47.25 -7.00 -21.52
N VAL A 19 -45.92 -7.05 -21.43
CA VAL A 19 -45.22 -7.23 -20.14
C VAL A 19 -45.49 -6.02 -19.22
N VAL A 20 -45.43 -4.80 -19.74
CA VAL A 20 -45.73 -3.59 -18.95
C VAL A 20 -47.20 -3.59 -18.49
N ALA A 21 -48.15 -3.95 -19.36
CA ALA A 21 -49.56 -4.04 -19.00
C ALA A 21 -49.81 -5.11 -17.92
N LEU A 22 -49.19 -6.28 -18.03
CA LEU A 22 -49.28 -7.35 -17.03
C LEU A 22 -48.70 -6.93 -15.67
N LEU A 23 -47.60 -6.17 -15.67
CA LEU A 23 -46.97 -5.66 -14.44
C LEU A 23 -47.74 -4.50 -13.79
N VAL A 24 -48.51 -3.74 -14.58
CA VAL A 24 -49.37 -2.67 -14.06
C VAL A 24 -50.68 -3.23 -13.49
N TYR A 25 -51.26 -4.25 -14.13
CA TYR A 25 -52.60 -4.74 -13.76
C TYR A 25 -52.61 -5.89 -12.74
N SER A 26 -51.53 -6.67 -12.62
CA SER A 26 -51.43 -7.75 -11.65
C SER A 26 -50.36 -7.42 -10.62
N SER A 27 -50.79 -7.01 -9.43
CA SER A 27 -49.89 -6.85 -8.28
C SER A 27 -49.15 -8.15 -7.98
N GLU A 28 -49.81 -9.31 -8.12
CA GLU A 28 -49.19 -10.63 -7.93
C GLU A 28 -48.06 -10.90 -8.92
N MET A 29 -48.22 -10.60 -10.22
CA MET A 29 -47.14 -10.76 -11.20
C MET A 29 -46.00 -9.76 -10.97
N ARG A 30 -46.31 -8.53 -10.57
CA ARG A 30 -45.30 -7.53 -10.23
C ARG A 30 -44.47 -7.96 -9.04
N ASP A 31 -45.12 -8.43 -7.98
CA ASP A 31 -44.45 -8.86 -6.76
C ASP A 31 -43.63 -10.13 -7.01
N ALA A 32 -44.15 -11.06 -7.82
CA ALA A 32 -43.41 -12.24 -8.27
C ALA A 32 -42.18 -11.89 -9.13
N LEU A 33 -42.31 -10.91 -10.03
CA LEU A 33 -41.17 -10.45 -10.85
C LEU A 33 -40.12 -9.74 -10.00
N LEU A 34 -40.54 -8.87 -9.07
CA LEU A 34 -39.63 -8.20 -8.15
C LEU A 34 -38.92 -9.20 -7.23
N ALA A 35 -39.63 -10.22 -6.75
CA ALA A 35 -39.03 -11.32 -5.99
C ALA A 35 -38.01 -12.11 -6.82
N ALA A 36 -38.33 -12.42 -8.09
CA ALA A 36 -37.40 -13.10 -9.00
C ALA A 36 -36.17 -12.24 -9.33
N CYS A 37 -36.34 -10.95 -9.61
CA CYS A 37 -35.25 -10.01 -9.84
C CYS A 37 -34.36 -9.86 -8.59
N SER A 38 -34.97 -9.77 -7.41
CA SER A 38 -34.25 -9.77 -6.13
C SER A 38 -33.45 -11.06 -5.95
N TYR A 39 -34.05 -12.23 -6.18
CA TYR A 39 -33.36 -13.51 -6.08
C TYR A 39 -32.16 -13.62 -7.04
N ILE A 40 -32.34 -13.21 -8.30
CA ILE A 40 -31.27 -13.17 -9.31
C ILE A 40 -30.16 -12.22 -8.86
N PHE A 41 -30.51 -11.03 -8.36
CA PHE A 41 -29.54 -10.05 -7.88
C PHE A 41 -28.70 -10.57 -6.71
N HIS A 42 -29.34 -11.17 -5.70
CA HIS A 42 -28.63 -11.78 -4.57
C HIS A 42 -27.73 -12.94 -5.01
N THR A 43 -28.20 -13.76 -5.94
CA THR A 43 -27.41 -14.87 -6.50
C THR A 43 -26.18 -14.37 -7.23
N VAL A 44 -26.32 -13.34 -8.07
CA VAL A 44 -25.18 -12.74 -8.80
C VAL A 44 -24.19 -12.08 -7.83
N CYS A 45 -24.68 -11.37 -6.81
CA CYS A 45 -23.81 -10.78 -5.79
C CYS A 45 -23.05 -11.85 -4.99
N LEU A 46 -23.72 -12.93 -4.59
CA LEU A 46 -23.10 -14.04 -3.87
C LEU A 46 -22.04 -14.75 -4.72
N LEU A 47 -22.35 -15.04 -5.99
CA LEU A 47 -21.39 -15.62 -6.93
C LEU A 47 -20.20 -14.68 -7.19
N GLY A 48 -20.43 -13.37 -7.28
CA GLY A 48 -19.37 -12.37 -7.38
C GLY A 48 -18.48 -12.33 -6.14
N ALA A 49 -19.07 -12.39 -4.94
CA ALA A 49 -18.31 -12.45 -3.68
C ALA A 49 -17.50 -13.74 -3.56
N ILE A 50 -18.08 -14.90 -3.92
CA ILE A 50 -17.38 -16.18 -3.97
C ILE A 50 -16.22 -16.12 -4.98
N TYR A 51 -16.45 -15.57 -6.18
CA TYR A 51 -15.41 -15.40 -7.18
C TYR A 51 -14.25 -14.53 -6.67
N LEU A 52 -14.54 -13.39 -6.05
CA LEU A 52 -13.53 -12.51 -5.46
C LEU A 52 -12.77 -13.19 -4.32
N LEU A 53 -13.46 -13.93 -3.45
CA LEU A 53 -12.84 -14.73 -2.40
C LEU A 53 -11.93 -15.82 -2.98
N LEU A 54 -12.37 -16.51 -4.02
CA LEU A 54 -11.56 -17.53 -4.70
C LEU A 54 -10.35 -16.92 -5.40
N VAL A 55 -10.48 -15.73 -6.01
CA VAL A 55 -9.35 -14.99 -6.58
C VAL A 55 -8.38 -14.55 -5.48
N TYR A 56 -8.87 -14.04 -4.35
CA TYR A 56 -8.05 -13.69 -3.20
C TYR A 56 -7.31 -14.92 -2.63
N LEU A 57 -8.02 -16.03 -2.44
CA LEU A 57 -7.42 -17.29 -1.97
C LEU A 57 -6.44 -17.85 -2.99
N ALA A 58 -6.76 -17.82 -4.29
CA ALA A 58 -5.83 -18.24 -5.32
C ALA A 58 -4.57 -17.36 -5.34
N ASP A 59 -4.70 -16.03 -5.19
CA ASP A 59 -3.54 -15.13 -5.10
C ASP A 59 -2.73 -15.36 -3.81
N PHE A 60 -3.42 -15.58 -2.68
CA PHE A 60 -2.83 -15.97 -1.39
C PHE A 60 -2.04 -17.29 -1.47
N TRP A 61 -2.55 -18.28 -2.21
CA TRP A 61 -1.92 -19.60 -2.36
C TRP A 61 -0.88 -19.67 -3.47
N ILE A 62 -1.06 -18.93 -4.58
CA ILE A 62 -0.24 -19.05 -5.80
C ILE A 62 0.83 -17.96 -5.89
N ARG A 63 0.62 -16.78 -5.30
CA ARG A 63 1.55 -15.63 -5.44
C ARG A 63 2.12 -15.18 -4.10
N THR A 64 2.87 -16.07 -3.46
CA THR A 64 3.72 -15.68 -2.33
C THR A 64 4.83 -14.69 -2.70
N ASN A 65 5.12 -14.47 -3.98
CA ASN A 65 6.08 -13.46 -4.41
C ASN A 65 5.87 -13.09 -5.89
N THR A 66 5.38 -11.88 -6.17
CA THR A 66 5.90 -10.91 -7.16
C THR A 66 4.82 -9.96 -7.71
N VAL A 67 5.22 -8.68 -7.76
CA VAL A 67 4.67 -7.53 -8.50
C VAL A 67 3.51 -6.72 -7.88
N ARG A 68 3.84 -5.45 -7.60
CA ARG A 68 3.05 -4.38 -6.98
C ARG A 68 1.90 -3.83 -7.86
N THR A 69 1.74 -4.27 -9.10
CA THR A 69 0.82 -3.65 -10.09
C THR A 69 -0.62 -4.17 -10.03
N GLY A 70 -0.89 -5.27 -9.33
CA GLY A 70 -2.27 -5.82 -9.22
C GLY A 70 -3.18 -5.04 -8.26
N TRP A 71 -2.64 -4.42 -7.20
CA TRP A 71 -3.46 -3.95 -6.09
C TRP A 71 -4.15 -2.61 -6.34
N GLN A 72 -3.53 -1.69 -7.08
CA GLN A 72 -4.22 -0.49 -7.56
C GLN A 72 -5.34 -0.87 -8.52
N LEU A 73 -5.09 -1.82 -9.43
CA LEU A 73 -6.11 -2.35 -10.34
C LEU A 73 -7.25 -3.04 -9.56
N LEU A 74 -6.94 -3.84 -8.53
CA LEU A 74 -7.93 -4.48 -7.69
C LEU A 74 -8.75 -3.45 -6.91
N SER A 75 -8.11 -2.44 -6.29
CA SER A 75 -8.82 -1.34 -5.60
C SER A 75 -9.69 -0.52 -6.56
N TYR A 76 -9.23 -0.31 -7.80
CA TYR A 76 -10.03 0.30 -8.87
C TYR A 76 -11.20 -0.60 -9.27
N CYS A 77 -10.99 -1.90 -9.42
CA CYS A 77 -12.06 -2.87 -9.69
C CYS A 77 -13.08 -2.91 -8.55
N TYR A 78 -12.66 -2.80 -7.28
CA TYR A 78 -13.54 -2.67 -6.13
C TYR A 78 -14.32 -1.35 -6.15
N ALA A 79 -13.66 -0.23 -6.41
CA ALA A 79 -14.33 1.08 -6.47
C ALA A 79 -15.30 1.18 -7.65
N VAL A 80 -14.94 0.64 -8.82
CA VAL A 80 -15.80 0.56 -10.01
C VAL A 80 -16.94 -0.41 -9.78
N GLY A 81 -16.67 -1.58 -9.16
CA GLY A 81 -17.71 -2.55 -8.78
C GLY A 81 -18.71 -1.97 -7.79
N ALA A 82 -18.25 -1.29 -6.74
CA ALA A 82 -19.10 -0.60 -5.77
C ALA A 82 -19.91 0.54 -6.42
N SER A 83 -19.28 1.33 -7.31
CA SER A 83 -19.96 2.40 -8.05
C SER A 83 -21.01 1.86 -9.02
N PHE A 84 -20.73 0.74 -9.68
CA PHE A 84 -21.66 0.06 -10.57
C PHE A 84 -22.85 -0.54 -9.80
N LEU A 85 -22.60 -1.11 -8.62
CA LEU A 85 -23.66 -1.57 -7.72
C LEU A 85 -24.54 -0.42 -7.21
N LEU A 86 -23.95 0.72 -6.85
CA LEU A 86 -24.70 1.93 -6.48
C LEU A 86 -25.52 2.48 -7.65
N TYR A 87 -24.95 2.48 -8.87
CA TYR A 87 -25.65 2.91 -10.07
C TYR A 87 -26.85 2.00 -10.41
N LEU A 88 -26.68 0.67 -10.30
CA LEU A 88 -27.77 -0.30 -10.50
C LEU A 88 -28.82 -0.26 -9.38
N ALA A 89 -28.43 0.12 -8.16
CA ALA A 89 -29.36 0.33 -7.06
C ALA A 89 -30.09 1.69 -7.15
N SER A 90 -29.61 2.64 -7.97
CA SER A 90 -30.19 3.99 -8.07
C SER A 90 -31.67 4.03 -8.47
N PRO A 91 -32.22 3.16 -9.36
CA PRO A 91 -33.65 3.15 -9.66
C PRO A 91 -34.50 2.66 -8.50
N LEU A 92 -33.95 1.79 -7.63
CA LEU A 92 -34.60 1.32 -6.40
C LEU A 92 -34.57 2.37 -5.29
N LEU A 93 -33.58 3.28 -5.32
CA LEU A 93 -33.44 4.42 -4.42
C LEU A 93 -34.21 5.67 -4.91
N ALA A 94 -34.48 5.77 -6.22
CA ALA A 94 -35.22 6.88 -6.82
C ALA A 94 -36.74 6.71 -6.74
N THR A 95 -37.24 5.49 -6.54
CA THR A 95 -38.67 5.17 -6.43
C THR A 95 -39.41 5.69 -5.18
N PRO A 96 -38.80 6.08 -4.05
CA PRO A 96 -39.56 6.69 -2.96
C PRO A 96 -39.87 8.17 -3.25
N MET A 97 -39.03 8.91 -3.98
CA MET A 97 -39.19 10.38 -4.08
C MET A 97 -40.43 10.82 -4.86
N SER A 98 -40.94 10.02 -5.81
CA SER A 98 -42.20 10.34 -6.52
C SER A 98 -43.44 9.96 -5.71
N LEU A 99 -43.32 9.10 -4.70
CA LEU A 99 -44.41 8.68 -3.80
C LEU A 99 -44.55 9.57 -2.56
N PHE A 100 -43.50 10.34 -2.17
CA PHE A 100 -43.55 11.29 -1.05
C PHE A 100 -43.96 12.72 -1.42
N ALA A 101 -44.04 13.05 -2.72
CA ALA A 101 -44.50 14.36 -3.18
C ALA A 101 -45.92 14.76 -2.66
N PRO A 102 -46.89 13.85 -2.46
CA PRO A 102 -48.18 14.20 -1.87
C PRO A 102 -48.14 14.34 -0.34
N PHE A 103 -47.21 13.66 0.35
CA PHE A 103 -47.18 13.62 1.82
C PHE A 103 -46.55 14.88 2.43
N VAL A 104 -45.61 15.52 1.71
CA VAL A 104 -45.02 16.81 2.10
C VAL A 104 -46.02 17.97 1.97
N LEU A 105 -47.07 17.82 1.14
CA LEU A 105 -48.15 18.82 1.01
C LEU A 105 -49.18 18.76 2.16
N GLU A 106 -49.27 17.67 2.90
CA GLU A 106 -50.27 17.49 3.98
C GLU A 106 -49.75 17.84 5.39
N LEU A 107 -48.43 17.83 5.60
CA LEU A 107 -47.82 18.29 6.86
C LEU A 107 -47.85 19.83 7.04
N GLY A 108 -48.26 20.58 6.02
CA GLY A 108 -48.47 22.03 6.08
C GLY A 108 -49.72 22.48 6.86
N LYS A 109 -50.46 21.57 7.50
CA LYS A 109 -51.69 21.89 8.27
C LYS A 109 -51.64 21.42 9.73
N VAL A 110 -50.46 21.36 10.34
CA VAL A 110 -50.36 21.22 11.80
C VAL A 110 -50.50 22.61 12.42
N ASN A 111 -51.70 22.91 12.94
CA ASN A 111 -51.93 24.08 13.79
C ASN A 111 -51.24 23.83 15.13
N ILE A 112 -50.06 24.42 15.32
CA ILE A 112 -49.37 24.44 16.61
C ILE A 112 -49.94 25.63 17.39
N SER A 113 -50.82 25.37 18.35
CA SER A 113 -51.14 26.37 19.38
C SER A 113 -49.98 26.43 20.37
N LEU A 114 -49.17 27.49 20.27
CA LEU A 114 -48.17 27.83 21.28
C LEU A 114 -48.86 28.40 22.54
N PRO A 115 -48.38 28.10 23.75
CA PRO A 115 -48.87 28.74 24.95
C PRO A 115 -48.47 30.22 24.95
N ALA A 116 -49.39 31.07 25.43
CA ALA A 116 -49.20 32.50 25.56
C ALA A 116 -47.92 32.82 26.35
N VAL A 117 -47.04 33.59 25.74
CA VAL A 117 -45.92 34.26 26.42
C VAL A 117 -46.36 35.70 26.61
N ASP A 118 -46.59 36.08 27.86
CA ASP A 118 -46.73 37.47 28.27
C ASP A 118 -45.41 38.20 27.98
N GLY A 119 -45.50 39.32 27.27
CA GLY A 119 -44.34 40.14 26.95
C GLY A 119 -44.71 41.30 26.04
N ASP A 120 -45.00 42.44 26.66
CA ASP A 120 -45.17 43.74 26.00
C ASP A 120 -44.00 44.09 25.05
N SER A 121 -44.34 44.91 24.06
CA SER A 121 -43.47 45.67 23.14
C SER A 121 -42.92 44.94 21.90
N PHE A 122 -43.57 45.17 20.75
CA PHE A 122 -43.14 46.17 19.77
C PHE A 122 -44.12 46.19 18.59
N SER A 123 -44.68 47.36 18.31
CA SER A 123 -45.42 47.67 17.08
C SER A 123 -44.42 47.96 15.96
N GLU A 124 -44.61 47.36 14.78
CA GLU A 124 -44.72 48.13 13.52
C GLU A 124 -45.10 47.22 12.33
N ASP A 125 -45.80 47.86 11.40
CA ASP A 125 -46.54 47.36 10.24
C ASP A 125 -45.81 46.41 9.29
N LEU A 126 -46.47 45.31 8.93
CA LEU A 126 -46.16 44.44 7.78
C LEU A 126 -47.39 44.27 6.85
N SER A 127 -48.10 45.38 6.61
CA SER A 127 -49.21 45.45 5.66
C SER A 127 -48.77 45.66 4.19
N THR A 128 -47.48 45.48 3.88
CA THR A 128 -46.89 45.76 2.55
C THR A 128 -46.13 44.59 1.93
N LEU A 129 -46.56 43.34 2.15
CA LEU A 129 -46.07 42.22 1.33
C LEU A 129 -47.14 41.17 1.00
N ALA A 130 -48.35 41.64 0.75
CA ALA A 130 -49.36 40.88 0.00
C ALA A 130 -49.61 41.64 -1.29
N ASN A 131 -48.82 41.35 -2.33
CA ASN A 131 -49.23 41.31 -3.74
C ASN A 131 -47.97 41.22 -4.61
N ASN A 132 -48.00 40.29 -5.57
CA ASN A 132 -46.98 39.96 -6.57
C ASN A 132 -45.92 38.95 -6.09
N VAL A 133 -46.09 37.68 -6.47
CA VAL A 133 -45.31 37.05 -7.56
C VAL A 133 -45.78 35.59 -7.66
N THR A 134 -46.56 35.33 -8.70
CA THR A 134 -46.68 34.01 -9.32
C THR A 134 -45.47 33.81 -10.22
N SER A 135 -44.56 32.89 -9.90
CA SER A 135 -43.81 32.04 -10.84
C SER A 135 -42.55 31.46 -10.19
N SER A 136 -42.24 30.23 -10.56
CA SER A 136 -41.10 29.42 -10.15
C SER A 136 -39.74 30.12 -10.30
N SER A 137 -39.03 30.34 -9.19
CA SER A 137 -37.55 30.26 -9.08
C SER A 137 -37.07 30.83 -7.73
N ALA A 138 -37.00 29.97 -6.70
CA ALA A 138 -36.38 30.34 -5.42
C ALA A 138 -35.83 29.09 -4.70
N TRP A 139 -34.85 28.42 -5.31
CA TRP A 139 -34.09 27.32 -4.68
C TRP A 139 -32.58 27.57 -4.61
N ILE A 140 -32.15 28.83 -4.75
CA ILE A 140 -30.74 29.23 -4.55
C ILE A 140 -30.70 30.37 -3.54
N SER A 141 -30.90 30.07 -2.26
CA SER A 141 -30.53 31.00 -1.17
C SER A 141 -30.47 30.37 0.23
N LEU A 142 -30.14 29.07 0.34
CA LEU A 142 -29.89 28.45 1.64
C LEU A 142 -28.54 27.70 1.71
N ALA A 143 -27.62 28.01 0.79
CA ALA A 143 -26.31 27.35 0.71
C ALA A 143 -25.12 28.33 0.79
N SER A 144 -25.33 29.64 1.02
CA SER A 144 -24.22 30.61 1.09
C SER A 144 -23.77 31.01 2.51
N ASP A 145 -24.45 30.59 3.57
CA ASP A 145 -24.20 31.13 4.92
C ASP A 145 -23.40 30.21 5.86
N LEU A 146 -22.74 29.18 5.33
CA LEU A 146 -21.85 28.31 6.12
C LEU A 146 -20.45 28.23 5.50
N HIS A 147 -19.75 29.36 5.51
CA HIS A 147 -18.30 29.40 5.35
C HIS A 147 -17.64 30.00 6.61
N GLY A 148 -17.14 29.12 7.47
CA GLY A 148 -16.29 29.48 8.60
C GLY A 148 -15.81 28.23 9.34
N GLU A 149 -14.52 27.92 9.18
CA GLU A 149 -13.75 26.83 9.81
C GLU A 149 -13.76 25.43 9.16
N GLU A 150 -12.67 25.13 8.46
CA GLU A 150 -12.24 23.78 8.07
C GLU A 150 -11.93 22.93 9.32
N ARG A 151 -12.84 22.00 9.65
CA ARG A 151 -12.49 20.78 10.40
C ARG A 151 -12.81 19.58 9.52
N GLN A 152 -11.83 18.70 9.33
CA GLN A 152 -12.03 17.37 8.73
C GLN A 152 -12.98 16.55 9.62
N ILE A 153 -14.25 16.50 9.23
CA ILE A 153 -15.21 15.55 9.76
C ILE A 153 -15.14 14.32 8.85
N GLY A 154 -14.72 13.18 9.40
CA GLY A 154 -14.77 11.89 8.71
C GLY A 154 -16.19 11.54 8.27
N PRO A 155 -16.38 10.58 7.34
CA PRO A 155 -17.69 10.32 6.76
C PRO A 155 -18.67 9.82 7.84
N LEU A 156 -19.58 10.71 8.27
CA LEU A 156 -20.73 10.35 9.08
C LEU A 156 -21.80 9.77 8.16
N VAL A 157 -21.90 8.44 8.12
CA VAL A 157 -22.93 7.73 7.35
C VAL A 157 -24.24 7.77 8.15
N ILE A 158 -25.21 8.53 7.65
CA ILE A 158 -26.58 8.52 8.16
C ILE A 158 -27.29 7.31 7.56
N LEU A 159 -27.55 6.30 8.38
CA LEU A 159 -28.43 5.18 8.04
C LEU A 159 -29.89 5.63 8.19
N VAL A 160 -30.57 5.85 7.07
CA VAL A 160 -32.03 6.02 7.05
C VAL A 160 -32.63 4.61 6.98
N CYS A 161 -33.19 4.14 8.09
CA CYS A 161 -34.00 2.93 8.11
C CYS A 161 -35.42 3.29 7.68
N ASP A 162 -35.87 2.71 6.57
CA ASP A 162 -37.29 2.67 6.21
C ASP A 162 -38.00 1.64 7.12
N GLU A 163 -39.16 1.99 7.68
CA GLU A 163 -39.97 1.13 8.54
C GLU A 163 -40.54 -0.09 7.77
N SER A 164 -40.47 -0.09 6.44
CA SER A 164 -41.00 -1.15 5.60
C SER A 164 -40.09 -2.39 5.49
N GLY A 165 -39.53 -2.89 6.59
CA GLY A 165 -38.97 -4.26 6.71
C GLY A 165 -38.16 -4.81 5.52
N CYS A 166 -37.41 -3.96 4.82
CA CYS A 166 -36.94 -4.28 3.48
C CYS A 166 -35.56 -4.98 3.57
N PRO A 167 -35.41 -6.23 3.09
CA PRO A 167 -34.20 -7.05 3.29
C PRO A 167 -32.93 -6.47 2.66
N GLY A 168 -33.04 -5.46 1.78
CA GLY A 168 -31.91 -4.79 1.15
C GLY A 168 -30.98 -4.05 2.14
N SER A 169 -31.53 -3.53 3.24
CA SER A 169 -30.74 -2.84 4.27
C SER A 169 -29.80 -3.80 5.03
N LEU A 170 -30.28 -5.01 5.34
CA LEU A 170 -29.48 -6.06 5.98
C LEU A 170 -28.34 -6.54 5.07
N VAL A 171 -28.57 -6.62 3.77
CA VAL A 171 -27.54 -7.06 2.81
C VAL A 171 -26.45 -5.99 2.66
N ALA A 172 -26.82 -4.71 2.55
CA ALA A 172 -25.85 -3.62 2.48
C ALA A 172 -24.98 -3.55 3.75
N VAL A 173 -25.60 -3.67 4.93
CA VAL A 173 -24.87 -3.73 6.21
C VAL A 173 -23.94 -4.96 6.27
N SER A 174 -24.40 -6.12 5.81
CA SER A 174 -23.59 -7.35 5.79
C SER A 174 -22.37 -7.24 4.87
N VAL A 175 -22.52 -6.64 3.69
CA VAL A 175 -21.39 -6.41 2.77
C VAL A 175 -20.38 -5.44 3.37
N LEU A 176 -20.84 -4.37 4.01
CA LEU A 176 -19.95 -3.39 4.66
C LEU A 176 -19.20 -4.00 5.84
N LEU A 177 -19.87 -4.81 6.66
CA LEU A 177 -19.25 -5.55 7.77
C LEU A 177 -18.22 -6.55 7.27
N LEU A 178 -18.51 -7.27 6.18
CA LEU A 178 -17.56 -8.22 5.59
C LEU A 178 -16.32 -7.50 5.04
N ALA A 179 -16.50 -6.39 4.32
CA ALA A 179 -15.39 -5.59 3.83
C ALA A 179 -14.52 -5.03 4.97
N THR A 180 -15.17 -4.56 6.05
CA THR A 180 -14.48 -4.09 7.26
C THR A 180 -13.72 -5.23 7.93
N LEU A 181 -14.32 -6.42 8.04
CA LEU A 181 -13.67 -7.60 8.62
C LEU A 181 -12.44 -8.01 7.81
N VAL A 182 -12.53 -8.04 6.48
CA VAL A 182 -11.39 -8.33 5.60
C VAL A 182 -10.28 -7.30 5.79
N TYR A 183 -10.63 -6.01 5.89
CA TYR A 183 -9.66 -4.96 6.17
C TYR A 183 -8.99 -5.13 7.54
N VAL A 184 -9.76 -5.43 8.60
CA VAL A 184 -9.22 -5.68 9.94
C VAL A 184 -8.32 -6.92 9.95
N ILE A 185 -8.72 -8.02 9.31
CA ILE A 185 -7.89 -9.22 9.17
C ILE A 185 -6.60 -8.87 8.44
N GLN A 186 -6.65 -8.07 7.38
CA GLN A 186 -5.46 -7.61 6.65
C GLN A 186 -4.54 -6.76 7.54
N VAL A 187 -5.08 -5.80 8.30
CA VAL A 187 -4.29 -4.94 9.21
C VAL A 187 -3.70 -5.77 10.35
N VAL A 188 -4.45 -6.73 10.90
CA VAL A 188 -3.97 -7.66 11.91
C VAL A 188 -2.90 -8.58 11.32
N TYR A 189 -3.09 -9.07 10.11
CA TYR A 189 -2.12 -9.92 9.41
C TYR A 189 -0.84 -9.15 9.08
N GLU A 190 -0.94 -7.94 8.56
CA GLU A 190 0.20 -7.05 8.35
C GLU A 190 0.85 -6.68 9.68
N GLY A 191 0.09 -6.44 10.75
CA GLY A 191 0.63 -6.19 12.08
C GLY A 191 1.30 -7.42 12.73
N LEU A 192 0.81 -8.62 12.43
CA LEU A 192 1.40 -9.89 12.88
C LEU A 192 2.64 -10.26 12.07
N LEU A 193 2.64 -10.01 10.75
CA LEU A 193 3.77 -10.27 9.86
C LEU A 193 4.86 -9.20 9.92
N LEU A 194 4.47 -7.92 10.01
CA LEU A 194 5.38 -6.77 10.08
C LEU A 194 5.67 -6.36 11.53
N GLY A 195 5.06 -7.05 12.50
CA GLY A 195 5.44 -7.06 13.91
C GLY A 195 5.19 -5.75 14.63
N CYS A 196 3.99 -5.59 15.22
CA CYS A 196 3.82 -4.73 16.38
C CYS A 196 4.50 -5.39 17.61
N GLY A 197 5.84 -5.38 17.67
CA GLY A 197 6.61 -5.69 18.89
C GLY A 197 7.22 -7.09 19.04
N GLY A 198 7.34 -7.90 17.97
CA GLY A 198 7.88 -9.26 18.07
C GLY A 198 9.41 -9.34 17.89
N GLY A 199 10.07 -10.21 18.66
CA GLY A 199 11.49 -10.56 18.50
C GLY A 199 11.78 -11.35 17.21
N ALA A 200 12.57 -12.42 17.29
CA ALA A 200 13.02 -13.21 16.12
C ALA A 200 11.89 -13.68 15.19
N ALA A 201 10.68 -13.88 15.73
CA ALA A 201 9.51 -14.32 15.00
C ALA A 201 9.04 -13.37 13.88
N VAL A 202 9.49 -12.11 13.86
CA VAL A 202 9.14 -11.16 12.80
C VAL A 202 9.88 -11.47 11.49
N TRP A 203 11.05 -12.07 11.57
CA TRP A 203 11.93 -12.22 10.41
C TRP A 203 11.92 -13.66 9.91
N ARG A 204 11.29 -13.90 8.74
CA ARG A 204 11.33 -15.20 8.07
C ARG A 204 12.78 -15.67 7.88
N HIS A 205 12.98 -16.99 7.99
CA HIS A 205 14.29 -17.62 7.85
C HIS A 205 15.32 -17.11 8.86
N THR A 206 14.91 -16.61 10.02
CA THR A 206 15.87 -16.23 11.07
C THR A 206 15.72 -17.07 12.32
N ARG A 207 16.80 -17.12 13.08
CA ARG A 207 16.84 -17.66 14.44
C ARG A 207 17.61 -16.72 15.36
N GLU A 208 17.31 -16.80 16.65
CA GLU A 208 18.13 -16.15 17.66
C GLU A 208 19.55 -16.73 17.65
N ILE A 209 20.52 -15.86 17.93
CA ILE A 209 21.92 -16.25 18.07
C ILE A 209 22.10 -16.77 19.49
N THR A 210 21.92 -18.07 19.68
CA THR A 210 22.04 -18.74 20.98
C THR A 210 23.50 -18.98 21.38
N ASP A 211 24.41 -19.04 20.41
CA ASP A 211 25.84 -19.15 20.65
C ASP A 211 26.42 -17.78 21.04
N LEU A 212 26.87 -17.69 22.30
CA LEU A 212 27.44 -16.46 22.85
C LEU A 212 28.72 -16.03 22.14
N ALA A 213 29.53 -16.97 21.66
CA ALA A 213 30.77 -16.65 20.95
C ALA A 213 30.47 -16.00 19.59
N GLU A 214 29.50 -16.56 18.84
CA GLU A 214 29.03 -15.99 17.58
C GLU A 214 28.42 -14.58 17.79
N LEU A 215 27.62 -14.41 18.84
CA LEU A 215 27.01 -13.11 19.17
C LEU A 215 28.08 -12.06 19.55
N GLU A 216 29.08 -12.45 20.33
CA GLU A 216 30.18 -11.57 20.73
C GLU A 216 31.07 -11.21 19.53
N GLU A 217 31.35 -12.17 18.64
CA GLU A 217 32.07 -11.90 17.38
C GLU A 217 31.33 -10.88 16.53
N LEU A 218 30.01 -11.04 16.35
CA LEU A 218 29.18 -10.09 15.59
C LEU A 218 29.19 -8.70 16.24
N ARG A 219 29.03 -8.61 17.56
CA ARG A 219 29.10 -7.35 18.32
C ARG A 219 30.44 -6.65 18.13
N ASN A 220 31.54 -7.39 18.31
CA ASN A 220 32.90 -6.88 18.15
C ASN A 220 33.18 -6.47 16.70
N TYR A 221 32.64 -7.20 15.73
CA TYR A 221 32.73 -6.84 14.32
C TYR A 221 32.02 -5.50 14.05
N VAL A 222 30.76 -5.35 14.47
CA VAL A 222 29.98 -4.11 14.29
C VAL A 222 30.66 -2.93 14.99
N ALA A 223 31.09 -3.11 16.24
CA ALA A 223 31.74 -2.07 17.04
C ALA A 223 33.06 -1.60 16.40
N ARG A 224 33.92 -2.53 15.96
CA ARG A 224 35.17 -2.19 15.25
C ARG A 224 34.92 -1.39 13.98
N GLN A 225 33.92 -1.79 13.18
CA GLN A 225 33.59 -1.09 11.93
C GLN A 225 32.97 0.29 12.17
N CYS A 226 32.17 0.45 13.23
CA CYS A 226 31.71 1.78 13.67
C CYS A 226 32.89 2.67 14.07
N ALA A 227 33.78 2.16 14.94
CA ALA A 227 34.91 2.91 15.46
C ALA A 227 35.88 3.35 14.35
N ALA A 228 36.17 2.45 13.40
CA ALA A 228 37.08 2.73 12.28
C ALA A 228 36.66 3.94 11.42
N GLN A 229 35.36 4.25 11.37
CA GLN A 229 34.80 5.30 10.52
C GLN A 229 34.07 6.39 11.30
N ALA A 230 34.12 6.38 12.63
CA ALA A 230 33.39 7.30 13.51
C ALA A 230 33.73 8.78 13.27
N ALA A 231 34.95 9.09 12.81
CA ALA A 231 35.36 10.44 12.47
C ALA A 231 34.54 11.05 11.32
N ASN A 232 34.01 10.21 10.42
CA ASN A 232 33.28 10.64 9.22
C ASN A 232 31.80 10.96 9.47
N TYR A 233 31.31 10.75 10.70
CA TYR A 233 29.90 10.91 11.07
C TYR A 233 29.76 11.73 12.36
N SER A 234 28.63 12.45 12.47
CA SER A 234 28.27 13.26 13.64
C SER A 234 27.43 12.48 14.68
N PHE A 235 27.28 11.18 14.49
CA PHE A 235 26.49 10.29 15.32
C PHE A 235 27.18 8.94 15.50
N SER A 236 26.73 8.18 16.49
CA SER A 236 27.14 6.80 16.75
C SER A 236 25.96 5.86 16.51
N MET A 237 26.19 4.55 16.63
CA MET A 237 25.16 3.54 16.42
C MET A 237 25.26 2.48 17.52
N ALA A 238 24.13 2.21 18.17
CA ALA A 238 23.98 1.11 19.11
C ALA A 238 23.37 -0.11 18.41
N LEU A 239 23.92 -1.30 18.67
CA LEU A 239 23.35 -2.58 18.25
C LEU A 239 22.35 -3.04 19.33
N THR A 240 21.06 -3.05 19.02
CA THR A 240 20.01 -3.36 20.01
C THR A 240 19.59 -4.82 19.99
N ALA A 241 19.58 -5.45 18.81
CA ALA A 241 19.29 -6.87 18.65
C ALA A 241 19.91 -7.42 17.37
N SER A 242 20.05 -8.74 17.29
CA SER A 242 20.64 -9.43 16.12
C SER A 242 20.07 -10.82 15.97
N TRP A 243 19.84 -11.23 14.73
CA TRP A 243 19.36 -12.55 14.37
C TRP A 243 20.18 -13.12 13.23
N LYS A 244 20.40 -14.43 13.27
CA LYS A 244 21.09 -15.15 12.19
C LYS A 244 20.08 -15.56 11.14
N LEU A 245 20.41 -15.32 9.88
CA LEU A 245 19.64 -15.81 8.75
C LEU A 245 20.04 -17.25 8.42
N ASP A 246 19.05 -18.12 8.31
CA ASP A 246 19.12 -19.52 7.92
C ASP A 246 18.19 -19.76 6.73
N ASN A 247 18.69 -19.46 5.54
CA ASN A 247 18.01 -19.69 4.27
C ASN A 247 18.90 -20.57 3.37
N PRO A 248 18.70 -21.90 3.37
CA PRO A 248 19.53 -22.84 2.61
C PRO A 248 19.55 -22.56 1.11
N SER A 249 18.43 -22.08 0.54
CA SER A 249 18.36 -21.78 -0.89
C SER A 249 19.29 -20.62 -1.27
N LEU A 250 19.36 -19.57 -0.46
CA LEU A 250 20.28 -18.45 -0.70
C LEU A 250 21.73 -18.86 -0.49
N ALA A 251 22.00 -19.71 0.51
CA ALA A 251 23.33 -20.25 0.73
C ALA A 251 23.81 -21.08 -0.47
N GLU A 252 22.96 -21.98 -0.99
CA GLU A 252 23.27 -22.79 -2.18
C GLU A 252 23.49 -21.92 -3.42
N GLN A 253 22.69 -20.86 -3.62
CA GLN A 253 22.89 -19.93 -4.73
C GLN A 253 24.24 -19.23 -4.66
N PHE A 254 24.63 -18.76 -3.47
CA PHE A 254 25.92 -18.13 -3.23
C PHE A 254 27.09 -19.11 -3.45
N GLU A 255 27.02 -20.31 -2.88
CA GLU A 255 28.03 -21.36 -3.06
C GLU A 255 28.14 -21.81 -4.53
N SER A 256 27.01 -21.93 -5.24
CA SER A 256 26.97 -22.24 -6.67
C SER A 256 27.66 -21.16 -7.50
N ASP A 257 27.45 -19.88 -7.17
CA ASP A 257 28.14 -18.77 -7.84
C ASP A 257 29.66 -18.82 -7.58
N GLN A 258 30.07 -19.05 -6.33
CA GLN A 258 31.49 -19.21 -5.99
C GLN A 258 32.14 -20.37 -6.74
N LEU A 259 31.49 -21.52 -6.82
CA LEU A 259 31.98 -22.68 -7.59
C LEU A 259 32.07 -22.39 -9.10
N LYS A 260 31.09 -21.67 -9.66
CA LYS A 260 31.15 -21.24 -11.07
C LYS A 260 32.34 -20.32 -11.33
N ARG A 261 32.62 -19.40 -10.39
CA ARG A 261 33.75 -18.46 -10.46
C ARG A 261 35.08 -19.18 -10.34
N ASP A 262 35.21 -20.11 -9.40
CA ASP A 262 36.40 -20.94 -9.22
C ASP A 262 36.71 -21.78 -10.48
N ARG A 263 35.70 -22.43 -11.05
CA ARG A 263 35.82 -23.16 -12.34
C ARG A 263 36.24 -22.27 -13.51
N ALA A 264 35.90 -20.99 -13.46
CA ALA A 264 36.32 -20.00 -14.45
C ALA A 264 37.71 -19.41 -14.17
N GLY A 265 38.42 -19.90 -13.14
CA GLY A 265 39.74 -19.41 -12.75
C GLY A 265 39.72 -18.00 -12.14
N LYS A 266 38.56 -17.54 -11.67
CA LYS A 266 38.43 -16.22 -11.04
C LYS A 266 38.90 -16.28 -9.60
N CYS A 267 39.56 -15.22 -9.13
CA CYS A 267 39.90 -15.10 -7.72
C CYS A 267 38.63 -14.95 -6.86
N SER A 268 38.65 -15.54 -5.68
CA SER A 268 37.65 -15.35 -4.63
C SER A 268 38.17 -14.32 -3.62
N HIS A 269 37.30 -13.37 -3.27
CA HIS A 269 37.55 -12.34 -2.27
C HIS A 269 36.23 -12.01 -1.57
N VAL A 270 35.83 -12.89 -0.65
CA VAL A 270 34.64 -12.68 0.18
C VAL A 270 34.94 -11.68 1.28
N ARG A 271 34.07 -10.66 1.42
CA ARG A 271 34.09 -9.71 2.53
C ARG A 271 32.76 -9.69 3.26
N ARG A 272 32.82 -9.59 4.58
CA ARG A 272 31.64 -9.26 5.38
C ARG A 272 31.39 -7.76 5.26
N LEU A 273 30.19 -7.35 4.86
CA LEU A 273 29.81 -5.96 4.61
C LEU A 273 28.38 -5.68 5.10
N PHE A 274 28.02 -4.42 5.19
CA PHE A 274 26.72 -3.94 5.64
C PHE A 274 25.84 -3.47 4.48
N HIS A 275 24.56 -3.82 4.51
CA HIS A 275 23.56 -3.32 3.56
C HIS A 275 22.38 -2.70 4.30
N GLY A 276 22.21 -1.39 4.13
CA GLY A 276 21.07 -0.65 4.66
C GLY A 276 19.96 -0.52 3.63
N THR A 277 18.73 -0.82 4.03
CA THR A 277 17.56 -0.73 3.16
C THR A 277 16.29 -0.59 4.01
N THR A 278 15.13 -0.45 3.38
CA THR A 278 13.84 -0.42 4.09
C THR A 278 13.53 -1.80 4.69
N VAL A 279 12.76 -1.86 5.77
CA VAL A 279 12.30 -3.12 6.41
C VAL A 279 11.63 -4.01 5.38
N LYS A 280 10.77 -3.42 4.54
CA LYS A 280 10.10 -4.14 3.45
C LYS A 280 11.10 -4.79 2.50
N ASN A 281 12.14 -4.07 2.09
CA ASN A 281 13.16 -4.61 1.20
C ASN A 281 14.02 -5.66 1.91
N ALA A 282 14.36 -5.47 3.18
CA ALA A 282 15.09 -6.45 3.98
C ALA A 282 14.34 -7.78 4.05
N HIS A 283 13.02 -7.76 4.31
CA HIS A 283 12.19 -8.98 4.26
C HIS A 283 12.26 -9.69 2.90
N SER A 284 12.17 -8.93 1.80
CA SER A 284 12.25 -9.51 0.45
C SER A 284 13.63 -10.10 0.19
N ILE A 285 14.71 -9.42 0.58
CA ILE A 285 16.09 -9.90 0.40
C ILE A 285 16.34 -11.18 1.21
N MET A 286 15.84 -11.24 2.44
CA MET A 286 16.01 -12.41 3.31
C MET A 286 15.24 -13.65 2.83
N SER A 287 14.11 -13.44 2.16
CA SER A 287 13.28 -14.52 1.62
C SER A 287 13.75 -14.97 0.24
N ASP A 288 14.03 -14.01 -0.65
CA ASP A 288 14.18 -14.25 -2.09
C ASP A 288 15.58 -13.97 -2.61
N GLY A 289 16.48 -13.43 -1.79
CA GLY A 289 17.79 -12.96 -2.21
C GLY A 289 17.79 -11.52 -2.71
N PHE A 290 18.98 -11.00 -3.00
CA PHE A 290 19.13 -9.66 -3.56
C PHE A 290 18.52 -9.56 -4.95
N ARG A 291 18.10 -8.34 -5.32
CA ARG A 291 17.68 -8.02 -6.69
C ARG A 291 18.38 -6.76 -7.18
N LEU A 292 18.76 -6.73 -8.45
CA LEU A 292 19.34 -5.53 -9.06
C LEU A 292 18.30 -4.40 -9.07
N PRO A 293 18.67 -3.18 -8.65
CA PRO A 293 17.74 -2.08 -8.62
C PRO A 293 17.42 -1.59 -10.04
N LEU A 294 16.18 -1.16 -10.27
CA LEU A 294 15.78 -0.49 -11.52
C LEU A 294 16.47 0.88 -11.69
N HIS A 295 16.75 1.55 -10.57
CA HIS A 295 17.37 2.87 -10.55
C HIS A 295 18.88 2.77 -10.33
N ARG A 296 19.63 3.63 -11.04
CA ARG A 296 21.08 3.67 -10.97
C ARG A 296 21.54 4.47 -9.75
N GLY A 297 22.52 3.93 -9.02
CA GLY A 297 23.27 4.66 -8.02
C GLY A 297 24.50 5.35 -8.63
N MET A 298 25.47 5.73 -7.78
CA MET A 298 26.69 6.43 -8.19
C MET A 298 27.58 5.60 -9.12
N PHE A 299 27.49 4.27 -9.10
CA PHE A 299 28.30 3.33 -9.88
C PHE A 299 27.41 2.36 -10.68
N GLY A 300 26.26 2.84 -11.16
CA GLY A 300 25.32 2.05 -11.96
C GLY A 300 24.25 1.31 -11.16
N ALA A 301 23.54 0.40 -11.83
CA ALA A 301 22.43 -0.39 -11.29
C ALA A 301 22.94 -1.71 -10.66
N GLY A 302 23.65 -1.59 -9.53
CA GLY A 302 24.15 -2.73 -8.76
C GLY A 302 23.63 -2.75 -7.33
N VAL A 303 23.99 -3.79 -6.56
CA VAL A 303 23.69 -3.91 -5.13
C VAL A 303 24.83 -3.29 -4.34
N TYR A 304 24.52 -2.28 -3.51
CA TYR A 304 25.52 -1.48 -2.79
C TYR A 304 25.70 -1.98 -1.37
N PHE A 305 26.95 -2.06 -0.94
CA PHE A 305 27.38 -2.42 0.40
C PHE A 305 28.40 -1.41 0.92
N ALA A 306 28.58 -1.36 2.23
CA ALA A 306 29.64 -0.59 2.87
C ALA A 306 30.33 -1.43 3.94
N ASP A 307 31.61 -1.20 4.17
CA ASP A 307 32.30 -1.74 5.36
C ASP A 307 31.94 -0.94 6.62
N CYS A 308 31.45 0.28 6.43
CA CYS A 308 30.98 1.17 7.49
C CYS A 308 29.47 0.98 7.78
N PRO A 309 29.07 0.49 8.97
CA PRO A 309 27.65 0.39 9.31
C PRO A 309 26.97 1.76 9.45
N LEU A 310 27.68 2.81 9.88
CA LEU A 310 27.14 4.17 9.99
C LEU A 310 26.68 4.72 8.63
N LYS A 311 27.34 4.30 7.53
CA LYS A 311 26.91 4.60 6.15
C LYS A 311 25.61 3.90 5.83
N SER A 312 25.56 2.58 6.04
CA SER A 312 24.38 1.76 5.74
C SER A 312 23.16 2.20 6.57
N LEU A 313 23.35 2.68 7.80
CA LEU A 313 22.25 3.20 8.62
C LEU A 313 21.45 4.32 7.94
N GLN A 314 22.11 5.14 7.10
CA GLN A 314 21.49 6.24 6.35
C GLN A 314 20.53 5.78 5.24
N TYR A 315 20.52 4.49 4.92
CA TYR A 315 19.63 3.89 3.93
C TYR A 315 18.53 3.03 4.54
N THR A 316 18.43 3.02 5.88
CA THR A 316 17.33 2.36 6.60
C THR A 316 16.09 3.25 6.70
N ASP A 317 14.93 2.67 7.02
CA ASP A 317 13.67 3.40 7.18
C ASP A 317 13.74 4.57 8.18
N TYR A 318 14.63 4.44 9.17
CA TYR A 318 14.94 5.51 10.11
C TYR A 318 15.28 6.83 9.40
N HIS A 319 16.13 6.77 8.38
CA HIS A 319 16.59 7.96 7.68
C HIS A 319 15.56 8.48 6.67
N PHE A 320 14.77 7.60 6.06
CA PHE A 320 13.67 8.01 5.19
C PHE A 320 12.56 8.74 5.96
N SER A 321 12.29 8.32 7.20
CA SER A 321 11.28 8.95 8.07
C SER A 321 11.67 10.39 8.43
N ARG A 322 12.95 10.64 8.75
CA ARG A 322 13.46 12.00 9.00
C ARG A 322 13.31 12.95 7.82
N ARG A 323 13.42 12.45 6.57
CA ARG A 323 13.28 13.29 5.37
C ARG A 323 11.82 13.68 5.08
N ARG A 324 10.86 12.85 5.47
CA ARG A 324 9.44 13.10 5.20
C ARG A 324 8.78 14.04 6.22
N ALA A 325 9.29 14.10 7.44
CA ALA A 325 8.80 15.02 8.46
C ALA A 325 9.97 15.77 9.15
N PRO A 326 10.64 16.69 8.42
CA PRO A 326 11.69 17.50 9.02
C PRO A 326 11.09 18.36 10.14
N GLY A 327 11.61 18.23 11.36
CA GLY A 327 11.15 18.98 12.53
C GLY A 327 10.28 18.19 13.52
N VAL A 328 9.80 17.00 13.15
CA VAL A 328 9.28 16.06 14.15
C VAL A 328 10.49 15.46 14.86
N ALA A 329 10.67 15.78 16.15
CA ALA A 329 11.68 15.15 16.97
C ALA A 329 11.40 13.65 17.00
N HIS A 330 12.12 12.89 16.16
CA HIS A 330 12.15 11.45 16.27
C HIS A 330 12.91 11.20 17.57
N GLY A 331 12.17 10.91 18.65
CA GLY A 331 12.73 10.76 19.99
C GLY A 331 13.92 9.79 20.02
N PRO A 332 14.79 9.88 21.04
CA PRO A 332 15.78 8.84 21.30
C PRO A 332 15.05 7.48 21.36
N GLY A 333 15.34 6.58 20.41
CA GLY A 333 14.68 5.27 20.32
C GLY A 333 14.30 4.80 18.91
N TYR A 334 14.31 5.68 17.90
CA TYR A 334 14.00 5.23 16.53
C TYR A 334 15.15 4.38 15.97
N GLY A 335 14.89 3.07 15.86
CA GLY A 335 15.80 2.10 15.29
C GLY A 335 15.59 1.91 13.79
N GLY A 336 16.59 1.32 13.13
CA GLY A 336 16.52 0.77 11.79
C GLY A 336 16.95 -0.68 11.80
N TYR A 337 16.66 -1.38 10.72
CA TYR A 337 17.16 -2.74 10.49
C TYR A 337 18.15 -2.72 9.33
N MET A 338 19.21 -3.52 9.46
CA MET A 338 20.30 -3.57 8.49
C MET A 338 20.78 -5.01 8.34
N LEU A 339 21.20 -5.37 7.13
CA LEU A 339 21.76 -6.68 6.85
C LEU A 339 23.29 -6.65 7.02
N VAL A 340 23.83 -7.73 7.58
CA VAL A 340 25.27 -8.06 7.51
C VAL A 340 25.40 -9.23 6.55
N CYS A 341 26.17 -9.03 5.50
CA CYS A 341 26.23 -9.92 4.34
C CYS A 341 27.66 -10.39 4.11
N ASP A 342 27.82 -11.64 3.69
CA ASP A 342 29.05 -12.07 3.02
C ASP A 342 28.92 -11.73 1.53
N VAL A 343 29.92 -11.06 0.97
CA VAL A 343 29.88 -10.52 -0.41
C VAL A 343 31.14 -10.94 -1.15
N GLU A 344 30.97 -11.70 -2.24
CA GLU A 344 32.03 -12.17 -3.12
C GLU A 344 32.41 -11.06 -4.11
N LEU A 345 33.50 -10.36 -3.83
CA LEU A 345 33.95 -9.22 -4.64
C LEU A 345 34.83 -9.63 -5.82
N GLY A 346 35.48 -10.80 -5.76
CA GLY A 346 36.47 -11.21 -6.74
C GLY A 346 37.52 -10.12 -7.05
N HIS A 347 37.77 -9.90 -8.33
CA HIS A 347 38.64 -8.81 -8.77
C HIS A 347 37.86 -7.49 -8.86
N ALA A 348 37.98 -6.65 -7.83
CA ALA A 348 37.22 -5.40 -7.76
C ALA A 348 37.87 -4.26 -8.56
N LEU A 349 37.10 -3.58 -9.41
CA LEU A 349 37.49 -2.36 -10.09
C LEU A 349 37.49 -1.20 -9.10
N LYS A 350 38.68 -0.65 -8.80
CA LYS A 350 38.81 0.50 -7.90
C LYS A 350 38.50 1.80 -8.61
N THR A 351 37.58 2.60 -8.07
CA THR A 351 37.23 3.92 -8.59
C THR A 351 37.14 4.96 -7.47
N GLN A 352 37.39 6.22 -7.78
CA GLN A 352 37.25 7.35 -6.84
C GLN A 352 36.13 8.33 -7.26
N SER A 353 35.56 8.13 -8.46
CA SER A 353 34.64 9.06 -9.10
C SER A 353 33.34 8.35 -9.45
N ALA A 354 32.22 9.01 -9.15
CA ALA A 354 30.90 8.52 -9.52
C ALA A 354 30.79 8.40 -11.05
N ARG A 355 30.24 7.27 -11.50
CA ARG A 355 29.87 6.99 -12.89
C ARG A 355 28.45 6.41 -12.90
N PRO A 356 27.39 7.24 -12.80
CA PRO A 356 26.02 6.72 -12.76
C PRO A 356 25.61 5.99 -14.05
N THR A 357 26.29 6.28 -15.16
CA THR A 357 26.10 5.61 -16.45
C THR A 357 26.87 4.29 -16.58
N PHE A 358 27.52 3.82 -15.50
CA PHE A 358 28.29 2.57 -15.49
C PHE A 358 27.42 1.39 -15.96
N ASP A 359 27.90 0.71 -17.00
CA ASP A 359 27.29 -0.47 -17.61
C ASP A 359 28.18 -1.67 -17.28
N PRO A 360 27.79 -2.54 -16.34
CA PRO A 360 28.65 -3.63 -15.87
C PRO A 360 29.09 -4.57 -16.99
N HIS A 361 28.29 -4.76 -18.03
CA HIS A 361 28.66 -5.62 -19.16
C HIS A 361 29.80 -5.05 -20.00
N LYS A 362 29.94 -3.72 -20.05
CA LYS A 362 30.97 -3.05 -20.85
C LYS A 362 32.13 -2.59 -19.99
N ASP A 363 31.85 -2.01 -18.83
CA ASP A 363 32.82 -1.32 -18.00
C ASP A 363 33.62 -2.29 -17.10
N LEU A 364 33.10 -3.49 -16.79
CA LEU A 364 33.87 -4.52 -16.09
C LEU A 364 34.73 -5.38 -17.03
N GLU A 365 34.39 -5.42 -18.33
CA GLU A 365 35.12 -6.19 -19.34
C GLU A 365 36.18 -5.33 -20.08
N ASN A 366 35.96 -4.01 -20.21
CA ASN A 366 36.87 -3.10 -20.90
C ASN A 366 38.03 -2.61 -20.01
N GLY A 367 38.94 -3.51 -19.65
CA GLY A 367 40.28 -3.13 -19.21
C GLY A 367 41.13 -2.67 -20.39
N SER A 368 41.42 -1.37 -20.47
CA SER A 368 42.45 -0.77 -21.36
C SER A 368 43.73 -1.62 -21.39
N LEU A 369 44.22 -1.95 -22.59
CA LEU A 369 45.50 -2.60 -22.94
C LEU A 369 45.84 -3.97 -22.32
N ASP A 370 45.31 -4.32 -21.14
CA ASP A 370 45.68 -5.53 -20.37
C ASP A 370 44.55 -6.57 -20.19
N SER A 371 43.40 -6.41 -20.87
CA SER A 371 42.30 -7.41 -20.89
C SER A 371 41.82 -7.86 -19.49
N GLN A 372 41.96 -7.00 -18.47
CA GLN A 372 41.55 -7.33 -17.11
C GLN A 372 40.03 -7.28 -16.99
N VAL A 373 39.44 -8.42 -16.61
CA VAL A 373 38.03 -8.55 -16.28
C VAL A 373 37.85 -8.34 -14.78
N TYR A 374 36.86 -7.52 -14.42
CA TYR A 374 36.48 -7.22 -13.05
C TYR A 374 35.15 -7.89 -12.69
N ASP A 375 34.91 -8.07 -11.39
CA ASP A 375 33.75 -8.77 -10.86
C ASP A 375 32.84 -7.90 -10.00
N SER A 376 33.38 -6.78 -9.53
CA SER A 376 32.70 -5.82 -8.67
C SER A 376 33.36 -4.45 -8.82
N VAL A 377 32.76 -3.44 -8.19
CA VAL A 377 33.35 -2.11 -8.05
C VAL A 377 33.64 -1.84 -6.58
N GLU A 378 34.84 -1.35 -6.29
CA GLU A 378 35.22 -0.78 -4.99
C GLU A 378 35.42 0.72 -5.16
N ALA A 379 34.48 1.50 -4.62
CA ALA A 379 34.59 2.94 -4.57
C ALA A 379 35.47 3.34 -3.37
N VAL A 380 36.67 3.83 -3.65
CA VAL A 380 37.64 4.24 -2.64
C VAL A 380 37.33 5.67 -2.18
N PRO A 381 37.46 5.99 -0.88
CA PRO A 381 37.27 7.34 -0.37
C PRO A 381 38.08 8.39 -1.13
N SER A 382 37.45 9.52 -1.42
CA SER A 382 38.12 10.67 -2.05
C SER A 382 37.51 11.99 -1.57
N LYS A 383 38.26 13.10 -1.68
CA LYS A 383 37.78 14.42 -1.24
C LYS A 383 36.51 14.89 -1.95
N VAL A 384 36.31 14.42 -3.19
CA VAL A 384 35.20 14.82 -4.07
C VAL A 384 34.19 13.70 -4.31
N GLY A 385 34.44 12.49 -3.78
CA GLY A 385 33.63 11.30 -4.02
C GLY A 385 33.01 10.75 -2.74
N VAL A 386 33.12 9.42 -2.57
CA VAL A 386 32.58 8.73 -1.39
C VAL A 386 33.43 9.05 -0.15
N ARG A 387 32.79 9.15 1.02
CA ARG A 387 33.48 9.44 2.29
C ARG A 387 34.10 8.21 2.94
N VAL A 388 33.48 7.06 2.70
CA VAL A 388 33.89 5.74 3.18
C VAL A 388 33.83 4.77 2.00
N PRO A 389 34.55 3.64 2.05
CA PRO A 389 34.49 2.66 0.98
C PRO A 389 33.06 2.17 0.72
N GLU A 390 32.67 2.10 -0.56
CA GLU A 390 31.42 1.47 -1.00
C GLU A 390 31.75 0.34 -1.98
N PHE A 391 31.00 -0.75 -1.91
CA PHE A 391 31.21 -1.93 -2.73
C PHE A 391 29.94 -2.21 -3.53
N VAL A 392 30.10 -2.51 -4.82
CA VAL A 392 28.97 -2.75 -5.71
C VAL A 392 29.17 -4.05 -6.47
N VAL A 393 28.21 -4.96 -6.34
CA VAL A 393 28.14 -6.20 -7.14
C VAL A 393 27.00 -6.10 -8.13
N PHE A 394 27.16 -6.77 -9.27
CA PHE A 394 26.21 -6.73 -10.39
C PHE A 394 25.60 -8.10 -10.71
N ASN A 395 25.95 -9.13 -9.92
CA ASN A 395 25.25 -10.40 -9.87
C ASN A 395 24.70 -10.59 -8.46
N GLU A 396 23.40 -10.87 -8.38
CA GLU A 396 22.64 -11.01 -7.13
C GLU A 396 23.17 -12.16 -6.26
N ALA A 397 23.68 -13.22 -6.89
CA ALA A 397 24.24 -14.38 -6.20
C ALA A 397 25.62 -14.12 -5.57
N GLN A 398 26.27 -12.98 -5.83
CA GLN A 398 27.52 -12.58 -5.18
C GLN A 398 27.33 -12.10 -3.74
N ALA A 399 26.11 -12.08 -3.20
CA ALA A 399 25.85 -11.60 -1.86
C ALA A 399 24.90 -12.52 -1.10
N LEU A 400 25.31 -12.90 0.11
CA LEU A 400 24.53 -13.73 1.01
C LEU A 400 24.24 -12.96 2.30
N PRO A 401 22.99 -12.59 2.59
CA PRO A 401 22.63 -12.05 3.89
C PRO A 401 22.87 -13.12 4.97
N ARG A 402 23.67 -12.81 5.99
CA ARG A 402 24.01 -13.72 7.11
C ARG A 402 23.31 -13.35 8.39
N TYR A 403 23.16 -12.05 8.63
CA TYR A 403 22.50 -11.54 9.82
C TYR A 403 21.58 -10.39 9.45
N ILE A 404 20.49 -10.25 10.20
CA ILE A 404 19.73 -9.02 10.31
C ILE A 404 19.99 -8.44 11.69
N ILE A 405 20.31 -7.15 11.77
CA ILE A 405 20.58 -6.45 13.01
C ILE A 405 19.59 -5.29 13.19
N ALA A 406 19.06 -5.15 14.40
CA ALA A 406 18.35 -3.96 14.83
C ALA A 406 19.38 -2.99 15.42
N VAL A 407 19.34 -1.76 14.94
CA VAL A 407 20.31 -0.73 15.29
C VAL A 407 19.60 0.57 15.60
N GLN A 408 20.21 1.40 16.43
CA GLN A 408 19.68 2.71 16.79
C GLN A 408 20.76 3.77 16.60
N GLN A 409 20.39 4.90 15.99
CA GLN A 409 21.27 6.07 15.98
C GLN A 409 21.31 6.68 17.38
N VAL A 410 22.51 6.84 17.94
CA VAL A 410 22.75 7.45 19.24
C VAL A 410 23.66 8.67 19.11
N PRO A 411 23.65 9.62 20.08
CA PRO A 411 24.60 10.73 20.09
C PRO A 411 26.05 10.22 20.01
N LYS A 412 26.95 10.99 19.38
CA LYS A 412 28.34 10.55 19.14
C LYS A 412 29.10 10.17 20.41
N ASN A 413 28.73 10.78 21.54
CA ASN A 413 29.37 10.59 22.84
C ASN A 413 28.62 9.58 23.73
N ASP A 414 27.58 8.94 23.21
CA ASP A 414 26.80 7.92 23.91
C ASP A 414 27.25 6.56 23.35
N PRO A 415 28.13 5.83 24.06
CA PRO A 415 28.82 4.64 23.54
C PRO A 415 27.90 3.46 23.25
#